data_AF-A0A3D1Q7W1-F1
#
_entry.id   AF-A0A3D1Q7W1-F1
#
_cell.length_a   1.000
_cell.length_b   1.000
_cell.length_c   1.000
_cell.angle_alpha   90.00
_cell.angle_beta   90.00
_cell.angle_gamma   90.00
#
_symmetry.space_group_name_H-M   'P 1'
#
loop_
_entity.id
_entity.type
_entity.pdbx_description
1 polymer ?
#
loop_
_entity_poly.entity_id
_entity_poly.type
_entity_poly.pdbx_seq_one_letter_code
_entity_poly.pdbx_strand_id
1 'polypeptide(L)'
;MPTNAEWKLLYDDTATTIMDLFITGRIDSGELHFLLNLLETVIIKREQRELINLLKKWQPRADCNEVDDIIKATLLAVDFKDQSNLEHNLLILRDLINLGE
;
A
#
# COMPACT_ATOMS: atom_id res chain seq x y z
N MET A 1 -9.79 -14.98 -16.32
CA MET A 1 -10.03 -13.57 -15.93
C MET A 1 -11.26 -13.57 -15.04
N PRO A 2 -11.22 -13.01 -13.83
CA PRO A 2 -12.39 -12.97 -12.95
C PRO A 2 -13.48 -12.10 -13.59
N THR A 3 -14.74 -12.49 -13.37
CA THR A 3 -15.95 -11.76 -13.73
C THR A 3 -16.09 -10.48 -12.92
N ASN A 4 -16.87 -9.51 -13.41
CA ASN A 4 -17.10 -8.24 -12.70
C ASN A 4 -17.71 -8.43 -11.31
N ALA A 5 -18.49 -9.50 -11.11
CA ALA A 5 -19.06 -9.85 -9.81
C ALA A 5 -17.98 -10.34 -8.82
N GLU A 6 -17.03 -11.15 -9.29
CA GLU A 6 -15.90 -11.62 -8.47
C GLU A 6 -14.97 -10.46 -8.06
N TRP A 7 -14.72 -9.51 -8.96
CA TRP A 7 -13.94 -8.31 -8.62
C TRP A 7 -14.63 -7.41 -7.59
N LYS A 8 -15.96 -7.27 -7.69
CA LYS A 8 -16.74 -6.51 -6.72
C LYS A 8 -16.72 -7.17 -5.35
N LEU A 9 -16.93 -8.49 -5.30
CA LEU A 9 -16.89 -9.25 -4.05
C LEU A 9 -15.50 -9.16 -3.38
N LEU A 10 -14.43 -9.31 -4.16
CA LEU A 10 -13.07 -9.14 -3.66
C LEU A 10 -12.82 -7.73 -3.11
N TYR A 11 -13.34 -6.70 -3.78
CA TYR A 11 -13.25 -5.33 -3.30
C TYR A 11 -14.00 -5.15 -1.98
N ASP A 12 -15.26 -5.57 -1.91
CA ASP A 12 -16.12 -5.41 -0.73
C ASP A 12 -15.54 -6.17 0.48
N ASP A 13 -15.06 -7.40 0.28
CA ASP A 13 -14.45 -8.23 1.34
C ASP A 13 -13.13 -7.61 1.82
N THR A 14 -12.30 -7.10 0.91
CA THR A 14 -11.01 -6.47 1.27
C THR A 14 -11.23 -5.14 1.98
N ALA A 15 -12.17 -4.32 1.51
CA ALA A 15 -12.53 -3.06 2.17
C ALA A 15 -13.11 -3.29 3.58
N THR A 16 -13.95 -4.32 3.75
CA THR A 16 -14.47 -4.73 5.06
C THR A 16 -13.33 -5.15 6.00
N THR A 17 -12.40 -5.96 5.50
CA THR A 17 -11.23 -6.39 6.28
C THR A 17 -10.37 -5.19 6.73
N ILE A 18 -10.14 -4.23 5.83
CA ILE A 18 -9.40 -3.00 6.15
C ILE A 18 -10.14 -2.18 7.22
N MET A 19 -11.47 -2.04 7.11
CA MET A 19 -12.29 -1.35 8.10
C MET A 19 -12.27 -2.04 9.47
N ASP A 20 -12.33 -3.37 9.50
CA ASP A 20 -12.24 -4.14 10.73
C ASP A 20 -10.89 -3.94 11.43
N LEU A 21 -9.79 -3.90 10.67
CA LEU A 21 -8.46 -3.58 11.21
C LEU A 21 -8.42 -2.19 11.83
N PHE A 22 -9.08 -1.21 11.23
CA PHE A 22 -9.16 0.14 11.78
C PHE A 22 -10.02 0.20 13.05
N ILE A 23 -11.20 -0.42 13.03
CA ILE A 23 -12.12 -0.45 14.19
C ILE A 23 -11.48 -1.19 15.37
N THR A 24 -10.72 -2.24 15.12
CA THR A 24 -9.98 -2.98 16.15
C THR A 24 -8.71 -2.28 16.62
N GLY A 25 -8.38 -1.11 16.06
CA GLY A 25 -7.21 -0.30 16.43
C GLY A 25 -5.87 -0.91 15.99
N ARG A 26 -5.89 -1.85 15.05
CA ARG A 26 -4.68 -2.48 14.51
C ARG A 26 -3.98 -1.63 13.45
N ILE A 27 -4.72 -0.71 12.84
CA ILE A 27 -4.20 0.30 11.92
C ILE A 27 -4.74 1.68 12.30
N ASP A 28 -3.97 2.72 12.01
CA ASP A 28 -4.37 4.11 12.19
C ASP A 28 -5.14 4.67 10.97
N SER A 29 -5.59 5.93 11.08
CA SER A 29 -6.35 6.59 10.02
C SER A 29 -5.55 6.84 8.74
N GLY A 30 -4.23 7.03 8.85
CA GLY A 30 -3.34 7.20 7.70
C GLY A 30 -3.19 5.88 6.95
N GLU A 31 -2.95 4.80 7.68
CA GLU A 31 -2.87 3.44 7.13
C GLU A 31 -4.19 3.02 6.47
N LEU A 32 -5.33 3.30 7.12
CA LEU A 32 -6.65 3.09 6.54
C LEU A 32 -6.78 3.80 5.18
N HIS A 33 -6.45 5.09 5.14
CA HIS A 33 -6.58 5.90 3.93
C HIS A 33 -5.67 5.38 2.80
N PHE A 34 -4.42 5.04 3.14
CA PHE A 34 -3.48 4.46 2.20
C PHE A 34 -3.99 3.12 1.63
N LEU A 35 -4.44 2.20 2.49
CA LEU A 35 -4.89 0.86 2.07
C LEU A 35 -6.13 0.91 1.18
N LEU A 36 -7.08 1.81 1.46
CA LEU A 36 -8.26 2.01 0.62
C LEU A 36 -7.89 2.61 -0.74
N ASN A 37 -7.00 3.61 -0.78
CA ASN A 37 -6.50 4.19 -2.03
C ASN A 37 -5.73 3.16 -2.87
N LEU A 38 -4.95 2.30 -2.21
CA LEU A 38 -4.23 1.21 -2.86
C LEU A 38 -5.20 0.18 -3.44
N LEU A 39 -6.23 -0.21 -2.69
CA LEU A 39 -7.28 -1.12 -3.14
C LEU A 39 -7.99 -0.57 -4.38
N GLU A 40 -8.37 0.70 -4.36
CA GLU A 40 -8.99 1.37 -5.49
C GLU A 40 -8.07 1.38 -6.73
N THR A 41 -6.81 1.75 -6.54
CA THR A 41 -5.82 1.84 -7.63
C THR A 41 -5.52 0.47 -8.25
N VAL A 42 -5.47 -0.59 -7.45
CA VAL A 42 -5.17 -1.95 -7.93
C VAL A 42 -6.39 -2.61 -8.58
N ILE A 43 -7.57 -2.53 -7.95
CA ILE A 43 -8.78 -3.22 -8.43
C ILE A 43 -9.43 -2.45 -9.59
N ILE A 44 -9.58 -1.13 -9.45
CA ILE A 44 -10.33 -0.30 -10.40
C ILE A 44 -9.42 0.14 -11.54
N LYS A 45 -8.29 0.79 -11.21
CA LYS A 45 -7.38 1.33 -12.23
C LYS A 45 -6.50 0.25 -12.85
N ARG A 46 -6.27 -0.88 -12.16
CA ARG A 46 -5.33 -1.95 -12.56
C ARG A 46 -3.92 -1.41 -12.88
N GLU A 47 -3.59 -0.29 -12.24
CA GLU A 47 -2.34 0.44 -12.39
C GLU A 47 -1.41 0.12 -11.22
N GLN A 48 -0.20 0.71 -11.24
CA GLN A 48 0.73 0.65 -10.11
C GLN A 48 1.24 -0.76 -9.74
N ARG A 49 1.47 -1.62 -10.74
CA ARG A 49 2.15 -2.92 -10.54
C ARG A 49 3.53 -2.76 -9.90
N GLU A 50 4.19 -1.64 -10.15
CA GLU A 50 5.50 -1.34 -9.59
C GLU A 50 5.46 -1.14 -8.07
N LEU A 51 4.51 -0.34 -7.57
CA LEU A 51 4.29 -0.18 -6.13
C LEU A 51 3.99 -1.53 -5.47
N ILE A 52 3.12 -2.34 -6.08
CA ILE A 52 2.78 -3.67 -5.56
C ILE A 52 3.99 -4.59 -5.55
N ASN A 53 4.85 -4.53 -6.56
CA ASN A 53 6.08 -5.31 -6.58
C ASN A 53 7.07 -4.86 -5.49
N LEU A 54 7.17 -3.55 -5.23
CA LEU A 54 7.97 -3.02 -4.12
C LEU A 54 7.42 -3.47 -2.76
N LEU A 55 6.11 -3.33 -2.53
CA LEU A 55 5.45 -3.79 -1.30
C LEU A 55 5.62 -5.30 -1.07
N LYS A 56 5.63 -6.10 -2.13
CA LYS A 56 5.91 -7.56 -2.03
C LYS A 56 7.36 -7.87 -1.67
N LYS A 57 8.30 -7.01 -2.06
CA LYS A 57 9.72 -7.15 -1.72
C LYS A 57 10.02 -6.66 -0.31
N TRP A 58 9.24 -5.70 0.17
CA TRP A 58 9.36 -5.21 1.53
C TRP A 58 8.92 -6.31 2.51
N GLN A 59 9.91 -7.00 3.08
CA GLN A 59 9.73 -7.86 4.24
C GLN A 59 10.20 -7.06 5.46
N PRO A 60 9.28 -6.56 6.31
CA PRO A 60 9.68 -5.84 7.51
C PRO A 60 10.60 -6.76 8.33
N ARG A 61 11.80 -6.25 8.65
CA ARG A 61 12.79 -7.02 9.38
C ARG A 61 12.27 -7.23 10.80
N ALA A 62 12.53 -8.40 11.39
CA ALA A 62 12.02 -8.74 12.73
C ALA A 62 12.47 -7.76 13.83
N ASP A 63 13.58 -7.07 13.58
CA ASP A 63 14.11 -6.04 14.45
C ASP A 63 13.66 -4.68 13.90
N CYS A 64 12.72 -4.02 14.59
CA CYS A 64 12.25 -2.66 14.33
C CYS A 64 13.40 -1.77 13.86
N ASN A 65 13.48 -1.55 12.55
CA ASN A 65 14.55 -0.81 11.93
C ASN A 65 13.99 0.57 11.56
N GLU A 66 14.71 1.64 11.88
CA GLU A 66 14.38 3.02 11.51
C GLU A 66 14.00 3.14 10.02
N VAL A 67 14.61 2.29 9.18
CA VAL A 67 14.30 2.16 7.74
C VAL A 67 12.85 1.76 7.48
N ASP A 68 12.28 0.82 8.26
CA ASP A 68 10.88 0.39 8.11
C ASP A 68 9.90 1.50 8.51
N ASP A 69 10.25 2.31 9.51
CA ASP A 69 9.47 3.48 9.90
C ASP A 69 9.51 4.57 8.81
N ILE A 70 10.67 4.79 8.18
CA ILE A 70 10.82 5.72 7.06
C ILE A 70 10.06 5.21 5.83
N ILE A 71 10.14 3.91 5.52
CA ILE A 71 9.37 3.28 4.44
C ILE A 71 7.88 3.50 4.69
N LYS A 72 7.39 3.22 5.90
CA LYS A 72 5.99 3.43 6.28
C LYS A 72 5.57 4.88 6.13
N ALA A 73 6.36 5.83 6.66
CA ALA A 73 6.07 7.26 6.54
C ALA A 73 6.01 7.71 5.07
N THR A 74 6.92 7.20 4.24
CA THR A 74 6.96 7.48 2.80
C THR A 74 5.72 6.92 2.09
N LEU A 75 5.31 5.69 2.42
CA LEU A 75 4.07 5.09 1.89
C LEU A 75 2.83 5.90 2.26
N LEU A 76 2.71 6.35 3.51
CA LEU A 76 1.60 7.18 3.97
C LEU A 76 1.59 8.59 3.33
N ALA A 77 2.74 9.07 2.87
CA ALA A 77 2.88 10.34 2.16
C ALA A 77 2.60 10.23 0.64
N VAL A 78 2.41 9.02 0.10
CA VAL A 78 2.09 8.81 -1.32
C VAL A 78 0.72 9.40 -1.63
N ASP A 79 0.69 10.37 -2.54
CA ASP A 79 -0.54 10.83 -3.16
C ASP A 79 -0.78 10.08 -4.47
N PHE A 80 -1.74 9.15 -4.46
CA PHE A 80 -2.15 8.38 -5.63
C PHE A 80 -2.83 9.22 -6.73
N LYS A 81 -3.13 10.50 -6.47
CA LYS A 81 -3.69 11.43 -7.44
C LYS A 81 -2.62 12.27 -8.14
N ASP A 82 -1.42 12.38 -7.56
CA ASP A 82 -0.29 13.10 -8.13
C ASP A 82 0.77 12.12 -8.63
N GLN A 83 0.81 11.94 -9.96
CA GLN A 83 1.73 11.03 -10.62
C GLN A 83 3.21 11.39 -10.35
N SER A 84 3.55 12.68 -10.25
CA SER A 84 4.92 13.12 -9.99
C SER A 84 5.33 12.81 -8.54
N ASN A 85 4.43 13.04 -7.58
CA ASN A 85 4.64 12.66 -6.19
C ASN A 85 4.83 11.14 -6.07
N LEU A 86 3.97 10.37 -6.74
CA LEU A 86 4.01 8.92 -6.70
C LEU A 86 5.32 8.38 -7.30
N GLU A 87 5.74 8.85 -8.47
CA GLU A 87 7.01 8.43 -9.08
C GLU A 87 8.22 8.77 -8.19
N HIS A 88 8.21 9.95 -7.56
CA HIS A 88 9.26 10.34 -6.63
C HIS A 88 9.30 9.44 -5.39
N ASN A 89 8.16 9.18 -4.76
CA ASN A 89 8.07 8.29 -3.62
C ASN A 89 8.44 6.85 -3.97
N LEU A 90 8.10 6.36 -5.17
CA LEU A 90 8.51 5.02 -5.63
C LEU A 90 10.04 4.88 -5.74
N LEU A 91 10.74 5.93 -6.21
CA LEU A 91 12.20 5.93 -6.25
C LEU A 91 12.79 5.84 -4.84
N ILE A 92 12.29 6.65 -3.91
CA ILE A 92 12.70 6.62 -2.50
C ILE A 92 12.46 5.24 -1.89
N LEU A 93 11.26 4.68 -2.08
CA LEU A 93 10.90 3.36 -1.56
C LEU A 93 11.80 2.26 -2.13
N ARG A 94 12.12 2.32 -3.43
CA ARG A 94 13.04 1.38 -4.05
C ARG A 94 14.43 1.45 -3.43
N ASP A 95 14.95 2.65 -3.21
CA ASP A 95 16.27 2.85 -2.61
C ASP A 95 16.30 2.34 -1.17
N LEU A 96 15.27 2.65 -0.38
CA LEU A 96 15.14 2.21 1.02
C LEU A 96 14.98 0.69 1.15
N ILE A 97 14.18 0.06 0.29
CA ILE A 97 13.99 -1.40 0.30
C ILE A 97 15.29 -2.11 -0.09
N ASN A 98 16.06 -1.59 -1.05
CA ASN A 98 17.34 -2.18 -1.46
C ASN A 98 18.45 -1.93 -0.42
N LEU A 99 18.39 -0.85 0.36
CA LEU A 99 19.29 -0.63 1.51
C LEU A 99 19.08 -1.69 2.62
N GLY A 100 17.89 -2.30 2.64
CA GLY A 100 17.48 -3.37 3.54
C GLY A 100 17.65 -4.78 2.97
N GLU A 101 18.42 -5.00 1.91
CA GLU A 101 18.96 -6.32 1.51
C GLU A 101 20.42 -6.47 1.99
#